data_AF-A0A3B0S471-F1
#
_entry.id   AF-A0A3B0S471-F1
#
_cell.length_a   1.000
_cell.length_b   1.000
_cell.length_c   1.000
_cell.angle_alpha   90.00
_cell.angle_beta   90.00
_cell.angle_gamma   90.00
#
_symmetry.space_group_name_H-M   'P 1'
#
loop_
_entity.id
_entity.type
_entity.pdbx_description
1 polymer ?
#
loop_
_entity_poly.entity_id
_entity_poly.type
_entity_poly.pdbx_seq_one_letter_code
_entity_poly.pdbx_strand_id
1 'polypeptide(L)'
;MPTKPQPVSPIPPREPSLKTPDPFVVPPTATRDYALDSLVFLTTPEQMKALSDRTRMIILDLLLERSATTSQLAEALGKPKGTVGYHLKNLEQHGLVKVVRTRKVRAMTEKYYGRTGRTFVLPDTGPKAERSAMLDEAKSEMVFEEGNPLPAFTLRRMRLTEADAFEFAERLFELTAEFVDQKPGGDTVYGLLAGIYPTDRPMLTETDDSEGESGE
;
A
#
# COMPACT_ATOMS: atom_id res chain seq x y z
N MET A 1 55.38 -32.02 13.46
CA MET A 1 55.54 -30.60 13.84
C MET A 1 54.33 -29.83 13.33
N PRO A 2 53.48 -29.25 14.19
CA PRO A 2 52.32 -28.47 13.75
C PRO A 2 52.73 -27.01 13.44
N THR A 3 52.33 -26.54 12.27
CA THR A 3 52.53 -25.18 11.76
C THR A 3 51.67 -24.18 12.54
N LYS A 4 52.30 -23.10 13.03
CA LYS A 4 51.64 -22.04 13.79
C LYS A 4 50.83 -21.15 12.82
N PRO A 5 49.55 -20.81 13.09
CA PRO A 5 48.78 -19.91 12.24
C PRO A 5 49.28 -18.47 12.34
N GLN A 6 49.35 -17.77 11.21
CA GLN A 6 49.73 -16.35 11.13
C GLN A 6 48.57 -15.45 11.59
N PRO A 7 48.86 -14.29 12.22
CA PRO A 7 47.84 -13.33 12.61
C PRO A 7 47.27 -12.60 11.39
N VAL A 8 45.95 -12.60 11.26
CA VAL A 8 45.21 -11.77 10.29
C VAL A 8 45.23 -10.32 10.76
N SER A 9 45.75 -9.42 9.92
CA SER A 9 45.71 -7.97 10.16
C SER A 9 44.26 -7.48 10.27
N PRO A 10 43.96 -6.52 11.17
CA PRO A 10 42.62 -5.97 11.31
C PRO A 10 42.20 -5.23 10.04
N ILE A 11 41.01 -5.56 9.55
CA ILE A 11 40.34 -4.86 8.46
C ILE A 11 40.06 -3.43 8.95
N PRO A 12 40.50 -2.36 8.26
CA PRO A 12 40.19 -1.00 8.67
C PRO A 12 38.67 -0.76 8.63
N PRO A 13 38.11 0.06 9.53
CA PRO A 13 36.69 0.35 9.54
C PRO A 13 36.29 0.95 8.18
N ARG A 14 35.36 0.28 7.49
CA ARG A 14 34.73 0.86 6.30
C ARG A 14 33.94 2.08 6.74
N GLU A 15 34.32 3.26 6.29
CA GLU A 15 33.45 4.43 6.36
C GLU A 15 32.12 4.08 5.68
N PRO A 16 30.95 4.40 6.28
CA PRO A 16 29.67 4.15 5.66
C PRO A 16 29.53 5.03 4.41
N SER A 17 29.74 4.42 3.25
CA SER A 17 29.39 4.98 1.95
C SER A 17 27.87 5.19 1.92
N LEU A 18 27.41 6.41 2.20
CA LEU A 18 26.03 6.86 2.05
C LEU A 18 25.59 6.71 0.59
N LYS A 19 25.01 5.56 0.22
CA LYS A 19 24.25 5.32 -1.02
C LYS A 19 23.12 4.31 -0.84
N THR A 20 22.46 4.31 0.31
CA THR A 20 21.19 3.59 0.46
C THR A 20 20.07 4.57 0.05
N PRO A 21 19.18 4.22 -0.90
CA PRO A 21 17.98 5.02 -1.14
C PRO A 21 17.19 5.15 0.16
N ASP A 22 16.53 6.30 0.35
CA ASP A 22 15.67 6.51 1.51
C ASP A 22 14.63 5.37 1.58
N PRO A 23 14.58 4.57 2.66
CA PRO A 23 13.65 3.44 2.77
C PRO A 23 12.18 3.89 2.70
N PHE A 24 11.92 5.18 2.91
CA PHE A 24 10.58 5.76 2.82
C PHE A 24 10.26 6.35 1.45
N VAL A 25 11.18 6.32 0.47
CA VAL A 25 10.95 6.82 -0.89
C VAL A 25 11.06 5.68 -1.89
N VAL A 26 9.98 5.44 -2.62
CA VAL A 26 9.96 4.44 -3.70
C VAL A 26 10.51 5.11 -4.97
N PRO A 27 11.59 4.57 -5.56
CA PRO A 27 12.16 5.16 -6.76
C PRO A 27 11.20 5.03 -7.96
N PRO A 28 11.43 5.82 -9.03
CA PRO A 28 10.75 5.61 -10.31
C PRO A 28 11.01 4.19 -10.81
N THR A 29 10.01 3.58 -11.45
CA THR A 29 10.15 2.27 -12.11
C THR A 29 10.15 2.46 -13.63
N ALA A 30 10.31 1.36 -14.39
CA ALA A 30 10.24 1.42 -15.86
C ALA A 30 8.87 1.92 -16.37
N THR A 31 7.81 1.75 -15.58
CA THR A 31 6.44 2.17 -15.88
C THR A 31 6.07 3.49 -15.21
N ARG A 32 6.53 3.72 -13.98
CA ARG A 32 6.26 4.94 -13.21
C ARG A 32 7.42 5.92 -13.30
N ASP A 33 7.24 7.00 -14.07
CA ASP A 33 8.26 8.02 -14.39
C ASP A 33 8.56 9.02 -13.26
N TYR A 34 8.12 8.76 -12.02
CA TYR A 34 8.32 9.66 -10.89
C TYR A 34 8.46 8.90 -9.55
N ALA A 35 9.11 9.55 -8.58
CA ALA A 35 9.28 9.05 -7.21
C ALA A 35 8.14 9.51 -6.30
N LEU A 36 7.83 8.68 -5.31
CA LEU A 36 6.80 8.95 -4.32
C LEU A 36 7.12 8.29 -2.98
N ASP A 37 6.36 8.64 -1.95
CA ASP A 37 6.59 8.12 -0.61
C ASP A 37 6.10 6.68 -0.51
N SER A 38 6.76 5.83 0.27
CA SER A 38 6.39 4.43 0.49
C SER A 38 5.06 4.33 1.22
N LEU A 39 4.91 5.11 2.30
CA LEU A 39 3.73 5.14 3.14
C LEU A 39 3.30 6.59 3.35
N VAL A 40 2.01 6.87 3.18
CA VAL A 40 1.39 8.15 3.56
C VAL A 40 0.24 7.87 4.52
N PHE A 41 0.37 8.35 5.76
CA PHE A 41 -0.67 8.24 6.76
C PHE A 41 -1.72 9.32 6.54
N LEU A 42 -3.00 8.92 6.48
CA LEU A 42 -4.11 9.84 6.33
C LEU A 42 -4.50 10.42 7.68
N THR A 43 -4.02 11.61 7.99
CA THR A 43 -4.19 12.21 9.32
C THR A 43 -5.47 13.05 9.45
N THR A 44 -6.23 13.23 8.36
CA THR A 44 -7.42 14.11 8.34
C THR A 44 -8.69 13.41 7.84
N PRO A 45 -9.88 13.71 8.40
CA PRO A 45 -11.16 13.22 7.88
C PRO A 45 -11.38 13.53 6.39
N GLU A 46 -10.90 14.68 5.93
CA GLU A 46 -11.04 15.10 4.54
C GLU A 46 -10.23 14.21 3.57
N GLN A 47 -9.02 13.79 3.96
CA GLN A 47 -8.25 12.80 3.20
C GLN A 47 -8.95 11.45 3.14
N MET A 48 -9.55 10.99 4.24
CA MET A 48 -10.29 9.74 4.27
C MET A 48 -11.54 9.80 3.40
N LYS A 49 -12.29 10.92 3.46
CA LYS A 49 -13.41 11.19 2.57
C LYS A 49 -13.00 11.30 1.11
N ALA A 50 -11.78 11.76 0.83
CA ALA A 50 -11.25 11.75 -0.53
C ALA A 50 -11.03 10.31 -1.04
N LEU A 51 -10.69 9.35 -0.18
CA LEU A 51 -10.57 7.94 -0.57
C LEU A 51 -11.88 7.17 -0.63
N SER A 52 -12.98 7.64 -0.02
CA SER A 52 -14.26 6.91 -0.06
C SER A 52 -15.03 7.03 -1.38
N ASP A 53 -14.50 7.74 -2.37
CA ASP A 53 -15.10 7.83 -3.71
C ASP A 53 -14.39 6.90 -4.67
N ARG A 54 -15.18 6.00 -5.27
CA ARG A 54 -14.70 5.00 -6.21
C ARG A 54 -13.91 5.60 -7.38
N THR A 55 -14.35 6.73 -7.95
CA THR A 55 -13.65 7.33 -9.09
C THR A 55 -12.27 7.86 -8.66
N ARG A 56 -12.18 8.43 -7.44
CA ARG A 56 -10.90 8.88 -6.88
C ARG A 56 -9.97 7.70 -6.58
N MET A 57 -10.48 6.58 -6.07
CA MET A 57 -9.68 5.36 -5.86
C MET A 57 -9.12 4.82 -7.18
N ILE A 58 -9.96 4.64 -8.21
CA ILE A 58 -9.50 4.17 -9.52
C ILE A 58 -8.46 5.13 -10.12
N ILE A 59 -8.62 6.45 -9.94
CA ILE A 59 -7.59 7.42 -10.36
C ILE A 59 -6.25 7.16 -9.64
N LEU A 60 -6.27 6.95 -8.33
CA LEU A 60 -5.06 6.69 -7.56
C LEU A 60 -4.38 5.38 -7.96
N ASP A 61 -5.15 4.36 -8.31
CA ASP A 61 -4.63 3.06 -8.78
C ASP A 61 -4.00 3.18 -10.17
N LEU A 62 -4.68 3.84 -11.11
CA LEU A 62 -4.11 4.14 -12.44
C LEU A 62 -2.82 4.97 -12.35
N LEU A 63 -2.77 5.91 -11.40
CA LEU A 63 -1.59 6.74 -11.17
C LEU A 63 -0.45 5.99 -10.49
N LEU A 64 -0.74 4.89 -9.79
CA LEU A 64 0.27 4.01 -9.20
C LEU A 64 1.07 3.28 -10.27
N GLU A 65 0.41 2.89 -11.38
CA GLU A 65 1.06 2.28 -12.54
C GLU A 65 2.00 3.25 -13.26
N ARG A 66 1.52 4.47 -13.53
CA ARG A 66 2.29 5.53 -14.22
C ARG A 66 1.65 6.92 -14.07
N SER A 67 2.40 7.98 -14.36
CA SER A 67 1.78 9.30 -14.46
C SER A 67 0.83 9.39 -15.66
N ALA A 68 -0.24 10.15 -15.50
CA ALA A 68 -1.26 10.31 -16.54
C ALA A 68 -1.84 11.72 -16.57
N THR A 69 -2.32 12.12 -17.74
CA THR A 69 -3.00 13.41 -17.93
C THR A 69 -4.49 13.28 -17.65
N THR A 70 -5.18 14.39 -17.39
CA THR A 70 -6.64 14.39 -17.22
C THR A 70 -7.35 13.76 -18.42
N SER A 71 -6.81 13.90 -19.63
CA SER A 71 -7.38 13.29 -20.85
C SER A 71 -7.25 11.77 -20.83
N GLN A 72 -6.07 11.25 -20.47
CA GLN A 72 -5.81 9.81 -20.42
C GLN A 72 -6.62 9.13 -19.33
N LEU A 73 -6.74 9.76 -18.16
CA LEU A 73 -7.58 9.27 -17.06
C LEU A 73 -9.07 9.27 -17.46
N ALA A 74 -9.54 10.34 -18.12
CA ALA A 74 -10.92 10.41 -18.63
C ALA A 74 -11.24 9.30 -19.63
N GLU A 75 -10.30 8.99 -20.53
CA GLU A 75 -10.41 7.88 -21.47
C GLU A 75 -10.47 6.52 -20.74
N ALA A 76 -9.53 6.25 -19.83
CA ALA A 76 -9.48 5.00 -19.06
C ALA A 76 -10.74 4.79 -18.20
N LEU A 77 -11.29 5.86 -17.62
CA LEU A 77 -12.49 5.82 -16.78
C LEU A 77 -13.80 5.82 -17.56
N GLY A 78 -13.78 6.10 -18.87
CA GLY A 78 -14.98 6.37 -19.66
C GLY A 78 -15.80 7.55 -19.15
N LYS A 79 -15.16 8.58 -18.55
CA LYS A 79 -15.83 9.72 -17.91
C LYS A 79 -15.46 11.05 -18.58
N PRO A 80 -16.33 12.08 -18.52
CA PRO A 80 -16.00 13.41 -19.05
C PRO A 80 -14.76 14.03 -18.38
N LYS A 81 -13.94 14.75 -19.17
CA LYS A 81 -12.73 15.42 -18.65
C LYS A 81 -13.00 16.39 -17.50
N GLY A 82 -14.14 17.08 -17.53
CA GLY A 82 -14.55 17.98 -16.44
C GLY A 82 -14.76 17.24 -15.12
N THR A 83 -15.41 16.07 -15.17
CA THR A 83 -15.61 15.19 -14.01
C THR A 83 -14.29 14.69 -13.45
N VAL A 84 -13.39 14.18 -14.31
CA VAL A 84 -12.06 13.73 -13.87
C VAL A 84 -11.22 14.89 -13.32
N GLY A 85 -11.31 16.07 -13.93
CA GLY A 85 -10.65 17.29 -13.45
C GLY A 85 -11.13 17.70 -12.05
N TYR A 86 -12.43 17.57 -11.76
CA TYR A 86 -12.96 17.80 -10.42
C TYR A 86 -12.36 16.84 -9.38
N HIS A 87 -12.31 15.54 -9.70
CA HIS A 87 -11.71 14.53 -8.83
C HIS A 87 -10.21 14.77 -8.60
N LEU A 88 -9.46 15.10 -9.66
CA LEU A 88 -8.03 15.42 -9.55
C LEU A 88 -7.77 16.64 -8.68
N LYS A 89 -8.59 17.70 -8.82
CA LYS A 89 -8.48 18.90 -7.97
C LYS A 89 -8.71 18.56 -6.50
N ASN A 90 -9.70 17.72 -6.19
CA ASN A 90 -9.95 17.27 -4.83
C ASN A 90 -8.78 16.45 -4.27
N LEU A 91 -8.28 15.48 -5.03
CA LEU A 91 -7.11 14.68 -4.64
C LEU A 91 -5.86 15.53 -4.43
N GLU A 92 -5.61 16.51 -5.30
CA GLU A 92 -4.47 17.43 -5.22
C GLU A 92 -4.58 18.33 -3.98
N GLN A 93 -5.78 18.86 -3.69
CA GLN A 93 -6.05 19.67 -2.49
C GLN A 93 -5.75 18.91 -1.19
N HIS A 94 -5.93 17.59 -1.18
CA HIS A 94 -5.68 16.74 -0.02
C HIS A 94 -4.29 16.06 -0.04
N GLY A 95 -3.43 16.44 -0.99
CA GLY A 95 -2.06 15.94 -1.08
C GLY A 95 -1.96 14.46 -1.45
N LEU A 96 -2.98 13.91 -2.12
CA LEU A 96 -3.01 12.50 -2.56
C LEU A 96 -2.44 12.32 -3.98
N VAL A 97 -2.47 13.40 -4.77
CA VAL A 97 -1.80 13.49 -6.08
C VAL A 97 -1.04 14.81 -6.21
N LYS A 98 -0.06 14.85 -7.11
CA LYS A 98 0.74 16.03 -7.45
C LYS A 98 0.99 16.08 -8.96
N VAL A 99 1.22 17.26 -9.52
CA VAL A 99 1.74 17.39 -10.88
C VAL A 99 3.21 16.99 -10.89
N VAL A 100 3.55 15.92 -11.59
CA VAL A 100 4.93 15.38 -11.65
C VAL A 100 5.67 15.80 -12.91
N ARG A 101 4.93 16.16 -13.96
CA ARG A 101 5.50 16.63 -15.23
C ARG A 101 4.50 17.52 -15.96
N THR A 102 5.02 18.43 -16.79
CA THR A 102 4.20 19.20 -17.72
C THR A 102 4.75 19.06 -19.14
N ARG A 103 3.87 19.14 -20.14
CA ARG A 103 4.24 19.10 -21.56
C ARG A 103 3.47 20.19 -22.31
N LYS A 104 4.18 20.98 -23.12
CA LYS A 104 3.51 21.90 -24.06
C LYS A 104 2.99 21.10 -25.25
N VAL A 105 1.70 21.26 -25.55
CA VAL A 105 1.04 20.68 -26.72
C VAL A 105 0.31 21.81 -27.43
N ARG A 106 0.84 22.22 -28.59
CA ARG A 106 0.36 23.42 -29.32
C ARG A 106 0.40 24.66 -28.41
N ALA A 107 -0.74 25.33 -28.22
CA ALA A 107 -0.90 26.51 -27.37
C ALA A 107 -1.31 26.18 -25.92
N MET A 108 -1.35 24.91 -25.51
CA MET A 108 -1.80 24.48 -24.18
C MET A 108 -0.69 23.76 -23.41
N THR A 109 -0.69 23.91 -22.09
CA THR A 109 0.19 23.13 -21.19
C THR A 109 -0.60 21.97 -20.61
N GLU A 110 -0.19 20.74 -20.92
CA GLU A 110 -0.77 19.53 -20.37
C GLU A 110 -0.03 19.11 -19.09
N LYS A 111 -0.77 18.84 -18.01
CA LYS A 111 -0.26 18.38 -16.73
C LYS A 111 -0.34 16.85 -16.64
N TYR A 112 0.74 16.22 -16.21
CA TYR A 112 0.79 14.81 -15.82
C TYR A 112 0.73 14.75 -14.30
N TYR A 113 -0.27 14.06 -13.79
CA TYR A 113 -0.47 13.83 -12.37
C TYR A 113 0.20 12.51 -11.97
N GLY A 114 0.67 12.46 -10.73
CA GLY A 114 1.19 11.27 -10.08
C GLY A 114 0.71 11.22 -8.63
N ARG A 115 0.64 10.02 -8.07
CA ARG A 115 0.27 9.74 -6.68
C ARG A 115 1.38 10.17 -5.72
N THR A 116 1.03 10.55 -4.49
CA THR A 116 2.01 11.01 -3.49
C THR A 116 2.57 9.90 -2.60
N GLY A 117 1.79 8.86 -2.33
CA GLY A 117 2.20 7.72 -1.50
C GLY A 117 1.83 6.38 -2.13
N ARG A 118 2.70 5.37 -2.01
CA ARG A 118 2.51 4.05 -2.64
C ARG A 118 1.40 3.31 -1.92
N THR A 119 1.44 3.37 -0.59
CA THR A 119 0.37 2.90 0.28
C THR A 119 -0.20 4.08 1.05
N PHE A 120 -1.52 4.25 1.01
CA PHE A 120 -2.21 5.16 1.93
C PHE A 120 -2.67 4.37 3.14
N VAL A 121 -2.19 4.74 4.32
CA VAL A 121 -2.53 4.08 5.58
C VAL A 121 -3.63 4.89 6.26
N LEU A 122 -4.75 4.24 6.58
CA LEU A 122 -5.83 4.84 7.37
C LEU A 122 -5.57 4.56 8.86
N PRO A 123 -5.16 5.55 9.67
CA PRO A 123 -5.08 5.40 11.11
C PRO A 123 -6.47 5.29 11.75
N ASP A 124 -6.53 4.78 12.98
CA ASP A 124 -7.78 4.65 13.76
C ASP A 124 -8.39 6.01 14.16
N THR A 125 -7.72 7.12 13.87
CA THR A 125 -8.18 8.49 14.19
C THR A 125 -9.31 9.00 13.28
N GLY A 126 -9.75 8.21 12.30
CA GLY A 126 -10.82 8.59 11.35
C GLY A 126 -12.26 8.31 11.77
N PRO A 127 -13.26 8.90 11.06
CA PRO A 127 -14.65 8.50 11.23
C PRO A 127 -14.87 7.03 10.84
N LYS A 128 -15.57 6.26 11.69
CA LYS A 128 -15.90 4.84 11.44
C LYS A 128 -16.59 4.60 10.10
N ALA A 129 -17.43 5.54 9.64
CA ALA A 129 -18.16 5.44 8.38
C ALA A 129 -17.21 5.36 7.17
N GLU A 130 -16.19 6.20 7.12
CA GLU A 130 -15.22 6.23 6.01
C GLU A 130 -14.37 4.95 5.98
N ARG A 131 -14.01 4.40 7.15
CA ARG A 131 -13.31 3.11 7.26
C ARG A 131 -14.17 1.94 6.74
N SER A 132 -15.47 1.94 7.04
CA SER A 132 -16.39 0.92 6.54
C SER A 132 -16.55 1.01 5.03
N ALA A 133 -16.68 2.24 4.50
CA ALA A 133 -16.90 2.48 3.07
C ALA A 133 -15.81 1.84 2.20
N MET A 134 -14.53 1.91 2.60
CA MET A 134 -13.45 1.25 1.87
C MET A 134 -13.60 -0.29 1.83
N LEU A 135 -13.92 -0.91 2.97
CA LEU A 135 -14.13 -2.35 3.05
C LEU A 135 -15.37 -2.78 2.26
N ASP A 136 -16.42 -1.97 2.28
CA ASP A 136 -17.68 -2.27 1.61
C ASP A 136 -17.59 -2.08 0.10
N GLU A 137 -16.84 -1.08 -0.39
CA GLU A 137 -16.52 -0.94 -1.82
C GLU A 137 -15.72 -2.17 -2.30
N ALA A 138 -14.64 -2.53 -1.60
CA ALA A 138 -13.82 -3.68 -1.98
C ALA A 138 -14.64 -4.98 -2.06
N LYS A 139 -15.58 -5.20 -1.14
CA LYS A 139 -16.52 -6.33 -1.21
C LYS A 139 -17.44 -6.24 -2.43
N SER A 140 -17.92 -5.05 -2.78
CA SER A 140 -18.83 -4.84 -3.92
C SER A 140 -18.16 -5.03 -5.28
N GLU A 141 -16.83 -4.85 -5.35
CA GLU A 141 -16.03 -5.04 -6.57
C GLU A 141 -15.63 -6.50 -6.80
N MET A 142 -15.70 -7.34 -5.77
CA MET A 142 -15.37 -8.77 -5.89
C MET A 142 -16.37 -9.48 -6.82
N VAL A 143 -15.85 -10.06 -7.90
CA VAL A 143 -16.61 -10.90 -8.84
C VAL A 143 -16.33 -12.37 -8.55
N PHE A 144 -17.38 -13.18 -8.47
CA PHE A 144 -17.29 -14.63 -8.34
C PHE A 144 -17.77 -15.28 -9.64
N GLU A 145 -16.90 -16.05 -10.26
CA GLU A 145 -17.20 -16.77 -11.51
C GLU A 145 -17.07 -18.28 -11.28
N GLU A 146 -18.03 -19.05 -11.79
CA GLU A 146 -18.02 -20.50 -11.64
C GLU A 146 -16.79 -21.11 -12.33
N GLY A 147 -16.07 -21.97 -11.62
CA GLY A 147 -14.84 -22.59 -12.11
C GLY A 147 -13.58 -21.71 -11.99
N ASN A 148 -13.70 -20.44 -11.58
CA ASN A 148 -12.55 -19.59 -11.29
C ASN A 148 -12.03 -19.87 -9.87
N PRO A 149 -10.75 -20.25 -9.67
CA PRO A 149 -10.21 -20.52 -8.34
C PRO A 149 -10.05 -19.25 -7.47
N LEU A 150 -10.20 -18.06 -8.06
CA LEU A 150 -10.15 -16.79 -7.38
C LEU A 150 -11.46 -16.00 -7.56
N PRO A 151 -11.83 -15.17 -6.57
CA PRO A 151 -11.08 -14.91 -5.33
C PRO A 151 -11.22 -16.03 -4.28
N ALA A 152 -10.13 -16.33 -3.57
CA ALA A 152 -10.09 -17.27 -2.45
C ALA A 152 -9.69 -16.53 -1.17
N PHE A 153 -10.42 -16.75 -0.08
CA PHE A 153 -10.22 -16.01 1.18
C PHE A 153 -9.87 -16.92 2.34
N THR A 154 -8.98 -16.43 3.20
CA THR A 154 -8.73 -17.02 4.51
C THR A 154 -8.88 -15.95 5.58
N LEU A 155 -9.47 -16.32 6.71
CA LEU A 155 -9.52 -15.47 7.90
C LEU A 155 -8.86 -16.23 9.04
N ARG A 156 -7.76 -15.68 9.54
CA ARG A 156 -6.96 -16.26 10.63
C ARG A 156 -6.85 -15.25 11.76
N ARG A 157 -6.84 -15.76 12.99
CA ARG A 157 -6.73 -14.98 14.23
C ARG A 157 -5.52 -15.52 14.97
N MET A 158 -4.64 -14.63 15.39
CA MET A 158 -3.36 -14.99 15.97
C MET A 158 -3.16 -14.21 17.26
N ARG A 159 -2.57 -14.86 18.26
CA ARG A 159 -2.07 -14.20 19.46
C ARG A 159 -0.66 -13.72 19.15
N LEU A 160 -0.48 -12.41 19.07
CA LEU A 160 0.78 -11.76 18.74
C LEU A 160 1.07 -10.69 19.80
N THR A 161 2.35 -10.42 20.05
CA THR A 161 2.73 -9.19 20.72
C THR A 161 2.47 -8.00 19.79
N GLU A 162 2.45 -6.78 20.35
CA GLU A 162 2.33 -5.57 19.54
C GLU A 162 3.49 -5.44 18.53
N ALA A 163 4.72 -5.78 18.96
CA ALA A 163 5.89 -5.79 18.09
C ALA A 163 5.75 -6.78 16.93
N ASP A 164 5.30 -8.01 17.20
CA ASP A 164 5.10 -9.03 16.16
C ASP A 164 3.97 -8.64 15.19
N ALA A 165 2.92 -7.98 15.69
CA ALA A 165 1.83 -7.49 14.86
C ALA A 165 2.30 -6.39 13.89
N PHE A 166 3.18 -5.50 14.35
CA PHE A 166 3.81 -4.50 13.49
C PHE A 166 4.75 -5.12 12.46
N GLU A 167 5.62 -6.06 12.85
CA GLU A 167 6.50 -6.77 11.91
C GLU A 167 5.68 -7.50 10.83
N PHE A 168 4.60 -8.18 11.24
CA PHE A 168 3.75 -8.87 10.28
C PHE A 168 3.06 -7.89 9.31
N ALA A 169 2.61 -6.73 9.80
CA ALA A 169 2.00 -5.70 8.94
C ALA A 169 3.00 -5.16 7.92
N GLU A 170 4.23 -4.87 8.35
CA GLU A 170 5.30 -4.41 7.48
C GLU A 170 5.60 -5.42 6.37
N ARG A 171 5.86 -6.67 6.72
CA ARG A 171 6.15 -7.74 5.75
C ARG A 171 5.00 -7.99 4.77
N LEU A 172 3.75 -7.90 5.23
CA LEU A 172 2.57 -8.01 4.38
C LEU A 172 2.48 -6.87 3.36
N PHE A 173 2.77 -5.64 3.79
CA PHE A 173 2.77 -4.48 2.90
C PHE A 173 3.95 -4.50 1.93
N GLU A 174 5.13 -4.96 2.35
CA GLU A 174 6.28 -5.16 1.47
C GLU A 174 6.01 -6.20 0.38
N LEU A 175 5.43 -7.35 0.75
CA LEU A 175 5.04 -8.37 -0.21
C LEU A 175 4.01 -7.84 -1.21
N THR A 176 3.02 -7.09 -0.74
CA THR A 176 2.01 -6.48 -1.63
C THR A 176 2.67 -5.49 -2.60
N ALA A 177 3.57 -4.65 -2.08
CA ALA A 177 4.33 -3.68 -2.85
C ALA A 177 5.19 -4.32 -3.96
N GLU A 178 5.80 -5.48 -3.69
CA GLU A 178 6.59 -6.22 -4.67
C GLU A 178 5.80 -6.48 -5.96
N PHE A 179 4.54 -6.89 -5.84
CA PHE A 179 3.68 -7.20 -6.99
C PHE A 179 3.11 -5.95 -7.66
N VAL A 180 2.83 -4.90 -6.89
CA VAL A 180 2.38 -3.61 -7.42
C VAL A 180 3.43 -2.96 -8.33
N ASP A 181 4.72 -3.07 -7.98
CA ASP A 181 5.80 -2.45 -8.75
C ASP A 181 6.24 -3.32 -9.97
N GLN A 182 5.62 -4.49 -10.19
CA GLN A 182 5.87 -5.30 -11.39
C GLN A 182 5.30 -4.62 -12.66
N LYS A 183 5.85 -4.98 -13.82
CA LYS A 183 5.28 -4.54 -15.10
C LYS A 183 3.87 -5.11 -15.25
N PRO A 184 2.82 -4.28 -15.44
CA PRO A 184 1.47 -4.77 -15.65
C PRO A 184 1.41 -5.76 -16.82
N GLY A 185 0.60 -6.81 -16.65
CA GLY A 185 0.37 -7.86 -17.65
C GLY A 185 -0.95 -8.57 -17.41
N GLY A 186 -1.45 -9.28 -18.44
CA GLY A 186 -2.80 -9.88 -18.43
C GLY A 186 -3.90 -8.88 -18.81
N ASP A 187 -5.15 -9.35 -18.75
CA ASP A 187 -6.38 -8.60 -19.05
C ASP A 187 -7.33 -8.50 -17.84
N THR A 188 -6.96 -9.11 -16.71
CA THR A 188 -7.74 -9.13 -15.46
C THR A 188 -7.08 -8.25 -14.41
N VAL A 189 -7.86 -7.39 -13.75
CA VAL A 189 -7.43 -6.62 -12.57
C VAL A 189 -7.79 -7.40 -11.31
N TYR A 190 -6.79 -7.70 -10.47
CA TYR A 190 -7.00 -8.38 -9.19
C TYR A 190 -6.91 -7.37 -8.04
N GLY A 191 -7.93 -7.34 -7.18
CA GLY A 191 -7.90 -6.58 -5.93
C GLY A 191 -7.40 -7.42 -4.75
N LEU A 192 -6.53 -6.86 -3.92
CA LEU A 192 -6.12 -7.43 -2.63
C LEU A 192 -6.60 -6.53 -1.49
N LEU A 193 -7.39 -7.09 -0.60
CA LEU A 193 -7.73 -6.48 0.68
C LEU A 193 -7.12 -7.31 1.80
N ALA A 194 -6.11 -6.77 2.48
CA ALA A 194 -5.46 -7.41 3.61
C ALA A 194 -5.17 -6.38 4.71
N GLY A 195 -5.28 -6.78 5.96
CA GLY A 195 -5.04 -5.91 7.10
C GLY A 195 -4.93 -6.70 8.40
N ILE A 196 -4.17 -6.15 9.34
CA ILE A 196 -4.00 -6.67 10.69
C ILE A 196 -4.68 -5.69 11.65
N TYR A 197 -5.50 -6.21 12.55
CA TYR A 197 -6.28 -5.40 13.49
C TYR A 197 -6.43 -6.12 14.84
N PRO A 198 -6.47 -5.39 15.95
CA PRO A 198 -6.84 -5.95 17.24
C PRO A 198 -8.32 -6.35 17.25
N THR A 199 -8.67 -7.38 18.03
CA THR A 199 -10.05 -7.86 18.17
C THR A 199 -10.39 -8.10 19.64
N ASP A 200 -11.64 -7.85 20.01
CA ASP A 200 -12.24 -8.09 21.33
C ASP A 200 -12.71 -9.54 21.55
N ARG A 201 -12.31 -10.46 20.67
CA ARG A 201 -12.71 -11.87 20.76
C ARG A 201 -12.18 -12.47 22.07
N PRO A 202 -13.01 -13.27 22.77
CA PRO A 202 -12.60 -13.90 24.01
C PRO A 202 -11.39 -14.81 23.77
N MET A 203 -10.50 -14.85 24.76
CA MET A 203 -9.32 -15.70 24.76
C MET A 203 -9.52 -16.83 25.76
N LEU A 204 -9.11 -18.04 25.38
CA LEU A 204 -8.91 -19.09 26.37
C LEU A 204 -7.71 -18.69 27.22
N THR A 205 -7.94 -18.55 28.52
CA THR A 205 -6.86 -18.49 29.51
C THR A 205 -6.12 -19.81 29.49
N GLU A 206 -4.80 -19.76 29.67
CA GLU A 206 -4.02 -20.99 29.86
C GLU A 206 -4.64 -21.77 31.02
N THR A 207 -4.96 -23.03 30.80
CA THR A 207 -5.31 -23.94 31.89
C THR A 207 -4.05 -24.16 32.71
N ASP A 208 -4.08 -23.78 33.98
CA ASP A 208 -3.13 -24.28 34.96
C ASP A 208 -3.36 -25.80 35.05
N ASP A 209 -2.65 -26.57 34.22
CA ASP A 209 -2.54 -28.03 34.35
C ASP A 209 -1.58 -28.36 35.52
N SER A 210 -1.78 -27.71 36.67
CA SER A 210 -1.02 -27.90 37.91
C SER A 210 -1.87 -28.49 39.03
N GLU A 211 -2.89 -29.28 38.72
CA GLU A 211 -3.59 -30.12 39.70
C GLU A 211 -3.73 -31.54 39.13
N GLY A 212 -2.82 -32.44 39.53
CA GLY A 212 -2.92 -33.84 39.12
C GLY A 212 -1.77 -34.80 39.42
N GLU A 213 -0.67 -34.39 40.07
CA GLU A 213 0.33 -35.33 40.63
C GLU A 213 0.49 -35.12 42.14
N SER A 214 -0.56 -35.45 42.90
CA SER A 214 -0.42 -35.76 44.32
C SER A 214 -1.54 -36.69 44.76
N GLY A 215 -1.21 -37.97 44.95
CA GLY A 215 -2.10 -38.97 45.51
C GLY A 215 -1.44 -40.35 45.48
N GLU A 216 -0.83 -40.71 46.61
CA GLU A 216 -0.11 -41.95 46.95
C GLU A 216 -0.73 -43.27 46.50
#